data_AF-A0ABD0LIJ0-F1
#
_entry.id   AF-A0ABD0LIJ0-F1
#
_cell.length_a   1.000
_cell.length_b   1.000
_cell.length_c   1.000
_cell.angle_alpha   90.00
_cell.angle_beta   90.00
_cell.angle_gamma   90.00
#
_symmetry.space_group_name_H-M   'P 1'
#
loop_
_entity.id
_entity.type
_entity.pdbx_description
1 polymer ?
#
loop_
_entity_poly.entity_id
_entity_poly.type
_entity_poly.pdbx_seq_one_letter_code
_entity_poly.pdbx_strand_id
1 'polypeptide(L)'
;MTSWPKWEGNSKFVYLNPRHISALFRRQCRKFGLHCAYCVGSAQELQNVSSTLQADNLGNSADVELQWAMKASDHAEVYFNLISSVDPALLRLTPVDDEIYRKFRETFPDMKVDQVDEEELKSPEGKQKWREFCEAFKDKVEDYNYGTLLRLRSDEDYTQENSTFCVRVQFLAIEIARNREKHNDRLRYTHGKLKDTEPKAS
;
A
#
# COMPACT_ATOMS: atom_id res chain seq x y z
N MET A 1 28.84 -17.58 21.97
CA MET A 1 29.12 -16.13 21.82
C MET A 1 29.59 -15.91 20.41
N THR A 2 28.72 -15.47 19.50
CA THR A 2 29.15 -15.03 18.17
C THR A 2 28.50 -13.68 17.93
N SER A 3 29.35 -12.66 18.01
CA SER A 3 29.06 -11.25 17.82
C SER A 3 28.48 -10.98 16.43
N TRP A 4 27.43 -10.18 16.40
CA TRP A 4 26.86 -9.60 15.19
C TRP A 4 27.82 -8.56 14.59
N PRO A 5 27.92 -8.44 13.25
CA PRO A 5 28.70 -7.37 12.62
C PRO A 5 28.08 -6.00 12.93
N LYS A 6 28.92 -5.05 13.34
CA LYS A 6 28.58 -3.63 13.44
C LYS A 6 28.27 -3.08 12.05
N TRP A 7 27.16 -2.36 11.96
CA TRP A 7 26.72 -1.63 10.77
C TRP A 7 27.65 -0.44 10.49
N GLU A 8 28.17 -0.38 9.27
CA GLU A 8 28.75 0.84 8.68
C GLU A 8 27.87 1.24 7.49
N GLY A 9 27.37 2.47 7.52
CA GLY A 9 26.41 2.98 6.56
C GLY A 9 27.02 3.21 5.17
N ASN A 10 26.22 2.93 4.14
CA ASN A 10 26.04 3.85 3.01
C ASN A 10 24.88 3.38 2.12
N SER A 11 23.84 4.23 2.09
CA SER A 11 22.73 4.34 1.15
C SER A 11 22.69 3.37 -0.03
N LYS A 12 21.87 2.31 0.07
CA LYS A 12 21.15 1.70 -1.05
C LYS A 12 19.81 1.17 -0.55
N PHE A 13 18.73 1.55 -1.23
CA PHE A 13 17.35 1.11 -1.04
C PHE A 13 17.25 -0.43 -0.90
N VAL A 14 17.24 -0.94 0.33
CA VAL A 14 16.97 -2.34 0.67
C VAL A 14 16.27 -2.39 2.03
N TYR A 15 15.06 -1.84 2.09
CA TYR A 15 14.17 -2.03 3.23
C TYR A 15 12.84 -2.42 2.62
N LEU A 16 12.66 -3.68 2.22
CA LEU A 16 12.14 -4.73 3.08
C LEU A 16 12.59 -6.10 2.53
N ASN A 17 13.11 -6.99 3.40
CA ASN A 17 13.45 -8.36 2.99
C ASN A 17 12.16 -9.09 2.52
N PRO A 18 12.11 -9.74 1.33
CA PRO A 18 10.94 -10.49 0.88
C PRO A 18 10.45 -11.54 1.89
N ARG A 19 11.35 -12.11 2.70
CA ARG A 19 10.99 -12.99 3.83
C ARG A 19 10.29 -12.24 4.95
N HIS A 20 10.65 -10.98 5.22
CA HIS A 20 9.99 -10.11 6.18
C HIS A 20 8.65 -9.60 5.64
N ILE A 21 8.53 -9.25 4.36
CA ILE A 21 7.24 -8.89 3.75
C ILE A 21 6.32 -10.10 3.74
N SER A 22 6.80 -11.27 3.35
CA SER A 22 6.04 -12.52 3.41
C SER A 22 5.68 -12.90 4.85
N ALA A 23 6.55 -12.63 5.84
CA ALA A 23 6.23 -12.83 7.26
C ALA A 23 5.24 -11.80 7.82
N LEU A 24 5.34 -10.52 7.42
CA LEU A 24 4.38 -9.46 7.72
C LEU A 24 3.04 -9.81 7.10
N PHE A 25 3.01 -10.17 5.81
CA PHE A 25 1.84 -10.66 5.08
C PHE A 25 1.21 -11.85 5.80
N ARG A 26 1.97 -12.90 6.13
CA ARG A 26 1.49 -14.05 6.90
C ARG A 26 0.98 -13.69 8.30
N ARG A 27 1.65 -12.78 9.01
CA ARG A 27 1.25 -12.34 10.36
C ARG A 27 -0.02 -11.48 10.30
N GLN A 28 -0.14 -10.68 9.26
CA GLN A 28 -1.22 -9.75 9.03
C GLN A 28 -2.48 -10.50 8.54
N CYS A 29 -2.38 -11.37 7.52
CA CYS A 29 -3.49 -12.21 7.05
C CYS A 29 -4.11 -13.04 8.19
N ARG A 30 -3.28 -13.64 9.06
CA ARG A 30 -3.74 -14.35 10.27
C ARG A 30 -4.44 -13.45 11.30
N LYS A 31 -3.94 -12.23 11.53
CA LYS A 31 -4.53 -11.27 12.48
C LYS A 31 -5.84 -10.66 11.97
N PHE A 32 -6.04 -10.62 10.65
CA PHE A 32 -7.26 -10.07 10.06
C PHE A 32 -8.44 -11.05 10.02
N GLY A 33 -8.27 -12.33 10.39
CA GLY A 33 -9.31 -13.34 10.21
C GLY A 33 -9.61 -13.64 8.74
N LEU A 34 -8.71 -13.18 7.86
CA LEU A 34 -8.71 -13.49 6.44
C LEU A 34 -8.08 -14.89 6.33
N HIS A 35 -8.90 -15.93 6.43
CA HIS A 35 -8.58 -17.11 5.62
C HIS A 35 -8.38 -16.62 4.19
N CYS A 36 -7.43 -17.20 3.47
CA CYS A 36 -7.11 -16.95 2.06
C CYS A 36 -8.36 -17.09 1.15
N ALA A 37 -9.29 -16.15 1.28
CA ALA A 37 -10.62 -16.12 0.66
C ALA A 37 -10.83 -14.79 -0.08
N TYR A 38 -10.06 -13.75 0.26
CA TYR A 38 -9.94 -12.51 -0.52
C TYR A 38 -8.74 -12.55 -1.50
N CYS A 39 -8.19 -13.74 -1.68
CA CYS A 39 -6.95 -14.05 -2.38
C CYS A 39 -7.21 -15.00 -3.56
N VAL A 40 -8.45 -14.99 -4.08
CA VAL A 40 -8.82 -15.65 -5.34
C VAL A 40 -9.33 -14.57 -6.29
N GLY A 41 -8.49 -14.15 -7.22
CA GLY A 41 -8.78 -13.15 -8.23
C GLY A 41 -7.49 -12.54 -8.79
N SER A 42 -7.12 -12.97 -10.00
CA SER A 42 -5.89 -12.65 -10.72
C SER A 42 -5.88 -11.24 -11.35
N ALA A 43 -4.74 -10.54 -11.29
CA ALA A 43 -4.43 -9.42 -12.20
C ALA A 43 -3.91 -9.98 -13.54
N GLN A 44 -4.54 -9.59 -14.65
CA GLN A 44 -4.47 -10.18 -15.98
C GLN A 44 -3.05 -10.51 -16.46
N GLU A 45 -2.67 -11.73 -16.79
CA GLU A 45 -3.44 -12.95 -16.89
C GLU A 45 -2.40 -14.05 -16.46
N LEU A 46 -2.70 -15.26 -16.03
CA LEU A 46 -3.64 -16.03 -16.82
C LEU A 46 -3.15 -15.95 -18.33
N GLN A 47 -1.86 -15.63 -18.61
CA GLN A 47 -1.31 -15.40 -19.96
C GLN A 47 -0.61 -16.64 -20.51
N ASN A 48 -0.45 -17.72 -19.74
CA ASN A 48 0.12 -18.96 -20.29
C ASN A 48 -0.14 -20.27 -19.51
N VAL A 49 -1.34 -20.48 -18.95
CA VAL A 49 -1.79 -21.84 -18.60
C VAL A 49 -3.03 -22.16 -19.43
N SER A 50 -2.82 -22.26 -20.74
CA SER A 50 -3.82 -22.73 -21.69
C SER A 50 -4.19 -24.17 -21.38
N SER A 51 -5.49 -24.40 -21.31
CA SER A 51 -6.20 -25.67 -21.29
C SER A 51 -6.03 -26.54 -20.04
N THR A 52 -7.17 -26.65 -19.34
CA THR A 52 -7.47 -27.57 -18.25
C THR A 52 -6.70 -27.27 -16.97
N LEU A 53 -7.40 -26.74 -15.96
CA LEU A 53 -7.55 -27.37 -14.65
C LEU A 53 -8.53 -26.53 -13.83
N GLN A 54 -9.51 -27.20 -13.23
CA GLN A 54 -10.71 -26.64 -12.60
C GLN A 54 -10.36 -25.87 -11.32
N ALA A 55 -11.20 -24.87 -11.02
CA ALA A 55 -11.07 -23.84 -10.00
C ALA A 55 -11.05 -24.30 -8.52
N ASP A 56 -11.00 -25.61 -8.25
CA ASP A 56 -11.19 -26.16 -6.90
C ASP A 56 -9.88 -26.53 -6.19
N ASN A 57 -8.70 -26.22 -6.76
CA ASN A 57 -7.42 -26.74 -6.26
C ASN A 57 -6.26 -25.73 -6.19
N LEU A 58 -6.53 -24.45 -5.96
CA LEU A 58 -5.48 -23.48 -5.66
C LEU A 58 -5.31 -23.33 -4.15
N GLY A 59 -4.64 -24.32 -3.57
CA GLY A 59 -4.20 -24.30 -2.18
C GLY A 59 -3.26 -23.12 -1.91
N ASN A 60 -3.40 -22.54 -0.73
CA ASN A 60 -2.58 -21.46 -0.18
C ASN A 60 -1.09 -21.85 -0.15
N SER A 61 -0.37 -21.68 -1.27
CA SER A 61 1.03 -22.05 -1.41
C SER A 61 1.94 -20.87 -1.06
N ALA A 62 3.04 -21.17 -0.36
CA ALA A 62 4.02 -20.17 0.05
C ALA A 62 4.58 -19.35 -1.14
N ASP A 63 4.51 -19.90 -2.36
CA ASP A 63 4.94 -19.26 -3.59
C ASP A 63 3.98 -18.15 -4.04
N VAL A 64 2.66 -18.33 -3.87
CA VAL A 64 1.67 -17.28 -4.17
C VAL A 64 1.83 -16.11 -3.19
N GLU A 65 2.02 -16.39 -1.90
CA GLU A 65 2.31 -15.36 -0.90
C GLU A 65 3.60 -14.58 -1.22
N LEU A 66 4.63 -15.28 -1.68
CA LEU A 66 5.91 -14.66 -2.06
C LEU A 66 5.75 -13.75 -3.27
N GLN A 67 5.02 -14.19 -4.31
CA GLN A 67 4.76 -13.39 -5.50
C GLN A 67 3.99 -12.11 -5.18
N TRP A 68 3.00 -12.17 -4.29
CA TRP A 68 2.30 -10.97 -3.82
C TRP A 68 3.18 -10.04 -3.01
N ALA A 69 3.98 -10.59 -2.11
CA ALA A 69 4.94 -9.78 -1.35
C ALA A 69 5.92 -9.04 -2.27
N MET A 70 6.41 -9.69 -3.33
CA MET A 70 7.28 -9.07 -4.33
C MET A 70 6.57 -7.95 -5.08
N LYS A 71 5.39 -8.22 -5.65
CA LYS A 71 4.64 -7.21 -6.41
C LYS A 71 4.20 -6.01 -5.56
N ALA A 72 3.83 -6.23 -4.30
CA ALA A 72 3.49 -5.16 -3.37
C ALA A 72 4.72 -4.29 -3.03
N SER A 73 5.90 -4.90 -2.94
CA SER A 73 7.17 -4.19 -2.78
C SER A 73 7.51 -3.36 -4.01
N ASP A 74 7.40 -3.94 -5.21
CA ASP A 74 7.67 -3.23 -6.47
C ASP A 74 6.72 -2.04 -6.64
N HIS A 75 5.43 -2.22 -6.33
CA HIS A 75 4.45 -1.14 -6.34
C HIS A 75 4.83 -0.01 -5.37
N ALA A 76 5.24 -0.35 -4.14
CA ALA A 76 5.66 0.63 -3.15
C ALA A 76 6.86 1.46 -3.63
N GLU A 77 7.86 0.80 -4.23
CA GLU A 77 9.05 1.47 -4.77
C GLU A 77 8.71 2.40 -5.94
N VAL A 78 7.95 1.91 -6.93
CA VAL A 78 7.55 2.71 -8.10
C VAL A 78 6.73 3.91 -7.67
N TYR A 79 5.77 3.71 -6.77
CA TYR A 79 4.94 4.79 -6.26
C TYR A 79 5.75 5.82 -5.45
N PHE A 80 6.64 5.36 -4.58
CA PHE A 80 7.49 6.25 -3.78
C PHE A 80 8.41 7.11 -4.66
N ASN A 81 8.99 6.52 -5.70
CA ASN A 81 9.81 7.24 -6.67
C ASN A 81 8.99 8.29 -7.45
N LEU A 82 7.74 8.00 -7.76
CA LEU A 82 6.84 8.93 -8.42
C LEU A 82 6.58 10.18 -7.55
N ILE A 83 6.08 9.99 -6.32
CA ILE A 83 5.71 11.10 -5.43
C ILE A 83 6.91 11.91 -4.91
N SER A 84 8.11 11.32 -4.90
CA SER A 84 9.34 12.04 -4.53
C SER A 84 9.96 12.80 -5.72
N SER A 85 9.61 12.46 -6.96
CA SER A 85 10.19 13.07 -8.17
C SER A 85 9.31 14.14 -8.80
N VAL A 86 7.99 14.01 -8.73
CA VAL A 86 7.03 14.94 -9.35
C VAL A 86 6.02 15.46 -8.34
N ASP A 87 5.42 16.62 -8.59
CA ASP A 87 4.41 17.22 -7.72
C ASP A 87 3.22 16.27 -7.52
N PRO A 88 3.00 15.74 -6.29
CA PRO A 88 1.93 14.80 -6.02
C PRO A 88 0.54 15.37 -6.30
N ALA A 89 0.34 16.68 -6.15
CA ALA A 89 -0.95 17.32 -6.38
C ALA A 89 -1.41 17.25 -7.86
N LEU A 90 -0.47 17.04 -8.79
CA LEU A 90 -0.74 16.89 -10.23
C LEU A 90 -0.95 15.42 -10.63
N LEU A 91 -0.70 14.47 -9.73
CA LEU A 91 -0.84 13.05 -10.04
C LEU A 91 -2.31 12.63 -10.06
N ARG A 92 -2.69 11.95 -11.15
CA ARG A 92 -3.94 11.20 -11.27
C ARG A 92 -3.62 9.72 -11.16
N LEU A 93 -4.00 9.07 -10.05
CA LEU A 93 -3.70 7.66 -9.79
C LEU A 93 -4.71 6.72 -10.47
N THR A 94 -5.96 7.15 -10.59
CA THR A 94 -7.02 6.47 -11.32
C THR A 94 -7.99 7.46 -12.00
N PRO A 95 -8.69 7.08 -13.09
CA PRO A 95 -9.71 7.92 -13.71
C PRO A 95 -10.81 8.38 -12.75
N VAL A 96 -11.08 7.60 -11.70
CA VAL A 96 -12.14 7.88 -10.71
C VAL A 96 -11.62 8.55 -9.43
N ASP A 97 -10.43 9.18 -9.46
CA ASP A 97 -9.80 9.81 -8.29
C ASP A 97 -10.73 10.76 -7.53
N ASP A 98 -11.47 11.61 -8.25
CA ASP A 98 -12.37 12.60 -7.65
C ASP A 98 -13.52 11.93 -6.89
N GLU A 99 -14.03 10.82 -7.41
CA GLU A 99 -15.09 10.06 -6.77
C GLU A 99 -14.57 9.34 -5.51
N ILE A 100 -13.39 8.72 -5.61
CA ILE A 100 -12.74 8.07 -4.47
C ILE A 100 -12.49 9.08 -3.35
N TYR A 101 -11.91 10.24 -3.67
CA TYR A 101 -11.61 11.27 -2.66
C TYR A 101 -12.88 11.79 -1.97
N ARG A 102 -13.92 12.11 -2.75
CA ARG A 102 -15.20 12.57 -2.20
C ARG A 102 -15.80 11.52 -1.28
N LYS A 103 -15.90 10.27 -1.74
CA LYS A 103 -16.47 9.19 -0.92
C LYS A 103 -15.63 8.90 0.32
N PHE A 104 -14.31 9.02 0.21
CA PHE A 104 -13.38 8.82 1.31
C PHE A 104 -13.64 9.85 2.41
N ARG A 105 -13.72 11.14 2.07
CA ARG A 105 -14.02 12.20 3.04
C ARG A 105 -15.46 12.19 3.56
N GLU A 106 -16.42 11.64 2.81
CA GLU A 106 -17.77 11.36 3.34
C GLU A 106 -17.76 10.23 4.38
N THR A 107 -17.00 9.15 4.12
CA THR A 107 -16.97 7.96 4.98
C THR A 107 -16.07 8.13 6.20
N PHE A 108 -14.97 8.85 6.02
CA PHE A 108 -13.90 9.05 6.99
C PHE A 108 -13.54 10.55 7.09
N PRO A 109 -14.48 11.40 7.54
CA PRO A 109 -14.27 12.85 7.59
C PRO A 109 -13.07 13.25 8.46
N ASP A 110 -12.96 12.64 9.63
CA ASP A 110 -11.96 12.99 10.65
C ASP A 110 -10.67 12.15 10.57
N MET A 111 -10.56 11.26 9.58
CA MET A 111 -9.39 10.40 9.46
C MET A 111 -8.16 11.23 9.08
N LYS A 112 -7.12 11.08 9.89
CA LYS A 112 -5.80 11.64 9.64
C LYS A 112 -5.08 10.81 8.60
N VAL A 113 -4.67 11.47 7.52
CA VAL A 113 -3.97 10.82 6.41
C VAL A 113 -2.46 11.04 6.47
N ASP A 114 -1.99 12.06 7.18
CA ASP A 114 -0.57 12.28 7.47
C ASP A 114 0.01 11.16 8.34
N GLN A 115 -0.70 10.78 9.39
CA GLN A 115 -0.37 9.68 10.28
C GLN A 115 -1.59 8.77 10.45
N VAL A 116 -1.55 7.64 9.76
CA VAL A 116 -2.60 6.62 9.77
C VAL A 116 -2.41 5.71 10.97
N ASP A 117 -3.46 5.58 11.77
CA ASP A 117 -3.47 4.66 12.91
C ASP A 117 -3.73 3.22 12.44
N GLU A 118 -2.72 2.37 12.61
CA GLU A 118 -2.81 0.97 12.25
C GLU A 118 -3.85 0.20 13.10
N GLU A 119 -4.07 0.61 14.35
CA GLU A 119 -5.04 -0.02 15.24
C GLU A 119 -6.46 0.29 14.81
N GLU A 120 -6.74 1.53 14.40
CA GLU A 120 -8.04 1.95 13.87
C GLU A 120 -8.37 1.17 12.58
N LEU A 121 -7.40 1.05 11.66
CA LEU A 121 -7.56 0.24 10.44
C LEU A 121 -7.87 -1.24 10.73
N LYS A 122 -7.30 -1.77 11.82
CA LYS A 122 -7.44 -3.17 12.24
C LYS A 122 -8.63 -3.42 13.17
N SER A 123 -9.28 -2.38 13.66
CA SER A 123 -10.46 -2.50 14.52
C SER A 123 -11.60 -3.21 13.77
N PRO A 124 -12.48 -3.96 14.45
CA PRO A 124 -13.66 -4.56 13.83
C PRO A 124 -14.51 -3.54 13.06
N GLU A 125 -14.69 -2.35 13.62
CA GLU A 125 -15.44 -1.23 13.06
C GLU A 125 -14.75 -0.68 11.81
N GLY A 126 -13.43 -0.47 11.90
CA GLY A 126 -12.60 -0.02 10.77
C GLY A 126 -12.65 -1.00 9.61
N LYS A 127 -12.48 -2.30 9.87
CA LYS A 127 -12.58 -3.35 8.84
C LYS A 127 -13.94 -3.35 8.14
N GLN A 128 -15.02 -3.17 8.90
CA GLN A 128 -16.36 -3.15 8.32
C GLN A 128 -16.56 -1.93 7.42
N LYS A 129 -16.20 -0.72 7.90
CA LYS A 129 -16.26 0.51 7.10
C LYS A 129 -15.41 0.42 5.83
N TRP A 130 -14.18 -0.07 5.95
CA TRP A 130 -13.29 -0.23 4.80
C TRP A 130 -13.80 -1.29 3.81
N ARG A 131 -14.43 -2.36 4.27
CA ARG A 131 -15.07 -3.36 3.40
C ARG A 131 -16.19 -2.73 2.57
N GLU A 132 -17.10 -2.01 3.21
CA GLU A 132 -18.20 -1.31 2.54
C GLU A 132 -17.69 -0.26 1.54
N PHE A 133 -16.65 0.49 1.95
CA PHE A 133 -15.99 1.45 1.08
C PHE A 133 -15.37 0.78 -0.15
N CYS A 134 -14.63 -0.31 0.01
CA CYS A 134 -13.95 -0.99 -1.10
C CYS A 134 -14.95 -1.61 -2.09
N GLU A 135 -16.03 -2.23 -1.60
CA GLU A 135 -17.06 -2.83 -2.47
C GLU A 135 -17.76 -1.77 -3.34
N ALA A 136 -17.87 -0.52 -2.88
CA ALA A 136 -18.44 0.57 -3.69
C ALA A 136 -17.64 0.89 -4.96
N PHE A 137 -16.38 0.46 -5.04
CA PHE A 137 -15.48 0.71 -6.17
C PHE A 137 -15.11 -0.55 -6.97
N LYS A 138 -15.70 -1.70 -6.65
CA LYS A 138 -15.40 -3.00 -7.29
C LYS A 138 -15.52 -2.97 -8.81
N ASP A 139 -16.53 -2.31 -9.35
CA ASP A 139 -16.77 -2.24 -10.80
C ASP A 139 -16.11 -1.02 -11.46
N LYS A 140 -15.42 -0.18 -10.68
CA LYS A 140 -14.84 1.11 -11.12
C LYS A 140 -13.31 1.13 -11.10
N VAL A 141 -12.72 0.34 -10.20
CA VAL A 141 -11.27 0.26 -10.01
C VAL A 141 -10.83 -1.13 -10.39
N GLU A 142 -10.01 -1.23 -11.42
CA GLU A 142 -9.37 -2.49 -11.79
C GLU A 142 -8.52 -3.00 -10.63
N ASP A 143 -8.63 -4.32 -10.37
CA ASP A 143 -7.94 -5.00 -9.28
C ASP A 143 -8.17 -4.34 -7.91
N TYR A 144 -9.40 -3.89 -7.64
CA TYR A 144 -9.77 -3.10 -6.46
C TYR A 144 -9.30 -3.69 -5.11
N ASN A 145 -9.28 -5.02 -5.01
CA ASN A 145 -8.93 -5.80 -3.82
C ASN A 145 -7.46 -6.25 -3.80
N TYR A 146 -6.65 -5.84 -4.78
CA TYR A 146 -5.25 -6.22 -4.88
C TYR A 146 -4.42 -5.72 -3.70
N GLY A 147 -3.57 -6.58 -3.15
CA GLY A 147 -2.75 -6.27 -1.98
C GLY A 147 -1.57 -5.35 -2.28
N THR A 148 -1.41 -4.29 -1.50
CA THR A 148 -0.30 -3.34 -1.61
C THR A 148 0.18 -2.85 -0.24
N LEU A 149 1.28 -2.09 -0.23
CA LEU A 149 1.84 -1.48 0.97
C LEU A 149 1.47 0.01 1.05
N LEU A 150 1.01 0.40 2.22
CA LEU A 150 0.72 1.78 2.59
C LEU A 150 1.68 2.24 3.68
N ARG A 151 2.15 3.48 3.57
CA ARG A 151 2.93 4.11 4.64
C ARG A 151 2.03 4.60 5.76
N LEU A 152 2.36 4.33 7.02
CA LEU A 152 1.62 4.84 8.16
C LEU A 152 1.81 6.35 8.27
N ARG A 153 3.04 6.82 8.11
CA ARG A 153 3.42 8.22 8.06
C ARG A 153 3.79 8.65 6.65
N SER A 154 3.17 9.73 6.17
CA SER A 154 3.39 10.23 4.81
C SER A 154 4.75 10.89 4.60
N ASP A 155 5.38 11.37 5.67
CA ASP A 155 6.64 12.10 5.65
C ASP A 155 7.89 11.20 5.70
N GLU A 156 7.70 9.90 5.90
CA GLU A 156 8.76 8.91 6.08
C GLU A 156 8.76 7.87 4.94
N ASP A 157 9.85 7.11 4.86
CA ASP A 157 10.05 6.05 3.86
C ASP A 157 9.25 4.79 4.20
N TYR A 158 9.18 3.86 3.24
CA TYR A 158 8.75 2.50 3.51
C TYR A 158 9.79 1.78 4.39
N THR A 159 9.44 1.55 5.65
CA THR A 159 10.21 0.74 6.60
C THR A 159 9.32 -0.35 7.19
N GLN A 160 9.89 -1.30 7.95
CA GLN A 160 9.10 -2.33 8.59
C GLN A 160 8.11 -1.74 9.61
N GLU A 161 8.47 -0.65 10.26
CA GLU A 161 7.69 0.04 11.28
C GLU A 161 6.67 1.02 10.67
N ASN A 162 7.02 1.63 9.52
CA ASN A 162 6.18 2.63 8.86
C ASN A 162 5.32 2.05 7.73
N SER A 163 5.26 0.73 7.55
CA SER A 163 4.49 0.10 6.45
C SER A 163 3.41 -0.81 6.99
N THR A 164 2.21 -0.71 6.41
CA THR A 164 1.13 -1.67 6.65
C THR A 164 0.57 -2.19 5.34
N PHE A 165 0.00 -3.39 5.39
CA PHE A 165 -0.66 -3.99 4.24
C PHE A 165 -2.08 -3.44 4.11
N CYS A 166 -2.49 -3.13 2.89
CA CYS A 166 -3.83 -2.67 2.55
C CYS A 166 -4.23 -3.15 1.16
N VAL A 167 -5.49 -2.97 0.79
CA VAL A 167 -5.97 -3.24 -0.57
C VAL A 167 -5.83 -1.99 -1.45
N ARG A 168 -5.80 -2.16 -2.77
CA ARG A 168 -5.59 -1.10 -3.76
C ARG A 168 -6.54 0.07 -3.58
N VAL A 169 -7.83 -0.16 -3.37
CA VAL A 169 -8.79 0.95 -3.15
C VAL A 169 -8.51 1.72 -1.86
N GLN A 170 -8.11 1.03 -0.78
CA GLN A 170 -7.73 1.67 0.47
C GLN A 170 -6.46 2.51 0.31
N PHE A 171 -5.46 1.96 -0.39
CA PHE A 171 -4.25 2.70 -0.77
C PHE A 171 -4.60 3.96 -1.58
N LEU A 172 -5.39 3.81 -2.64
CA LEU A 172 -5.79 4.92 -3.50
C LEU A 172 -6.51 6.00 -2.70
N ALA A 173 -7.48 5.64 -1.86
CA ALA A 173 -8.22 6.60 -1.05
C ALA A 173 -7.31 7.46 -0.17
N ILE A 174 -6.39 6.82 0.55
CA ILE A 174 -5.49 7.51 1.48
C ILE A 174 -4.43 8.32 0.71
N GLU A 175 -3.84 7.75 -0.34
CA GLU A 175 -2.80 8.43 -1.10
C GLU A 175 -3.32 9.58 -1.98
N ILE A 176 -4.52 9.45 -2.56
CA ILE A 176 -5.19 10.56 -3.25
C ILE A 176 -5.45 11.70 -2.26
N ALA A 177 -5.91 11.38 -1.05
CA ALA A 177 -6.10 12.39 0.00
C ALA A 177 -4.78 13.07 0.38
N ARG A 178 -3.71 12.29 0.61
CA ARG A 178 -2.36 12.82 0.89
C ARG A 178 -1.84 13.74 -0.21
N ASN A 179 -2.08 13.40 -1.47
CA ASN A 179 -1.65 14.19 -2.62
C ASN A 179 -2.42 15.51 -2.70
N ARG A 180 -3.75 15.48 -2.57
CA ARG A 180 -4.60 16.68 -2.63
C ARG A 180 -4.39 17.61 -1.43
N GLU A 181 -4.13 17.04 -0.27
CA GLU A 181 -3.94 17.76 1.00
C GLU A 181 -2.47 18.07 1.29
N LYS A 182 -1.57 17.79 0.33
CA LYS A 182 -0.15 18.15 0.36
C LYS A 182 0.68 17.46 1.43
N HIS A 183 0.19 16.38 2.02
CA HIS A 183 0.93 15.59 3.00
C HIS A 183 2.12 14.83 2.39
N ASN A 184 2.10 14.57 1.07
CA ASN A 184 3.22 13.96 0.35
C ASN A 184 4.25 14.97 -0.19
N ASP A 185 3.97 16.27 -0.16
CA ASP A 185 4.87 17.29 -0.73
C ASP A 185 6.25 17.28 -0.09
N ARG A 186 6.33 16.96 1.20
CA ARG A 186 7.58 16.93 1.96
C ARG A 186 8.62 15.97 1.36
N LEU A 187 8.16 14.89 0.73
CA LEU A 187 9.02 13.84 0.17
C LEU A 187 9.89 14.32 -0.99
N ARG A 188 9.42 15.32 -1.75
CA ARG A 188 10.20 15.90 -2.84
C ARG A 188 11.43 16.67 -2.36
N TYR A 189 11.41 17.15 -1.11
CA TYR A 189 12.52 17.87 -0.50
C TYR A 189 13.46 16.95 0.27
N THR A 190 12.92 15.90 0.90
CA THR A 190 13.71 14.94 1.69
C THR A 190 14.37 13.87 0.81
N HIS A 191 13.68 13.41 -0.24
CA HIS A 191 14.13 12.30 -1.10
C HIS A 191 14.25 12.68 -2.58
N GLY A 192 13.54 13.73 -3.01
CA GLY A 192 13.63 14.24 -4.37
C GLY A 192 14.92 15.03 -4.63
N LYS A 193 15.10 15.46 -5.90
CA LYS A 193 16.25 16.26 -6.32
C LYS A 193 16.10 17.76 -6.00
N LEU A 194 14.97 18.17 -5.45
CA LEU A 194 14.71 19.56 -5.08
C LEU A 194 15.40 19.87 -3.74
N LYS A 195 16.71 20.09 -3.80
CA LYS A 195 17.41 20.81 -2.73
C LYS A 195 17.08 22.30 -2.91
N ASP A 196 16.73 22.97 -1.81
CA ASP A 196 16.75 24.44 -1.66
C ASP A 196 15.45 25.25 -1.78
N THR A 197 14.26 24.67 -1.55
CA THR A 197 13.09 25.50 -1.15
C THR A 197 12.27 24.80 -0.08
N GLU A 198 12.63 24.97 1.19
CA GLU A 198 11.69 24.63 2.27
C GLU A 198 10.35 25.35 2.03
N PRO A 199 9.21 24.65 2.11
CA PRO A 199 7.93 25.33 2.10
C PRO A 199 7.86 26.21 3.35
N LYS A 200 7.73 27.53 3.15
CA LYS A 200 7.49 28.46 4.26
C LYS A 200 6.24 27.99 5.00
N ALA A 201 6.41 27.61 6.27
CA ALA A 201 5.31 27.37 7.18
C ALA A 201 4.46 28.66 7.24
N SER A 202 3.22 28.57 6.75
CA SER A 202 2.20 29.60 6.91
C SER A 202 1.46 29.42 8.22
#